data_AF-A0A1H1VA65-F1
#
_entry.id   AF-A0A1H1VA65-F1
#
_cell.length_a   1.000
_cell.length_b   1.000
_cell.length_c   1.000
_cell.angle_alpha   90.00
_cell.angle_beta   90.00
_cell.angle_gamma   90.00
#
_symmetry.space_group_name_H-M   'P 1'
#
loop_
_entity.id
_entity.type
_entity.pdbx_description
1 polymer ?
#
loop_
_entity_poly.entity_id
_entity_poly.type
_entity_poly.pdbx_seq_one_letter_code
_entity_poly.pdbx_strand_id
1 'polypeptide(L)'
;MSDQSTTSADCEHMLARVHQFLDQELDSASSDEIRAHLVACEPCLDRYDVEQAVKSLVNRCCGGDKAPSALRTKVLGQLAAAQATAHAQQD
;
A
#
# COMPACT_ATOMS: atom_id res chain seq x y z
N MET A 1 20.80 19.41 -18.13
CA MET A 1 20.04 18.72 -17.08
C MET A 1 18.59 18.83 -17.50
N SER A 2 17.99 17.73 -17.93
CA SER A 2 16.69 17.77 -18.62
C SER A 2 15.55 17.80 -17.61
N ASP A 3 14.76 18.87 -17.67
CA ASP A 3 13.43 19.04 -17.08
C ASP A 3 12.58 17.79 -17.33
N GLN A 4 12.29 17.03 -16.27
CA GLN A 4 11.25 16.02 -16.29
C GLN A 4 9.91 16.72 -16.03
N SER A 5 9.43 17.45 -17.01
CA SER A 5 8.08 18.00 -17.01
C SER A 5 7.08 16.84 -17.04
N THR A 6 6.53 16.49 -15.88
CA THR A 6 5.44 15.51 -15.74
C THR A 6 4.25 15.98 -16.56
N THR A 7 3.89 15.24 -17.62
CA THR A 7 2.78 15.61 -18.48
C THR A 7 1.44 15.23 -17.84
N SER A 8 0.34 15.86 -18.26
CA SER A 8 -1.00 15.56 -17.71
C SER A 8 -1.37 14.07 -17.82
N ALA A 9 -0.92 13.39 -18.88
CA ALA A 9 -1.17 11.97 -19.09
C ALA A 9 -0.41 11.10 -18.06
N ASP A 10 0.81 11.49 -17.68
CA ASP A 10 1.58 10.79 -16.65
C ASP A 10 0.89 10.91 -15.29
N CYS A 11 0.36 12.09 -14.96
CA CYS A 11 -0.40 12.32 -13.73
C CYS A 11 -1.67 11.47 -13.67
N GLU A 12 -2.42 11.39 -14.77
CA GLU A 12 -3.64 10.56 -14.85
C GLU A 12 -3.32 9.07 -14.68
N HIS A 13 -2.25 8.61 -15.34
CA HIS A 13 -1.78 7.23 -15.24
C HIS A 13 -1.35 6.86 -13.82
N MET A 14 -0.65 7.75 -13.12
CA MET A 14 -0.26 7.54 -11.73
C MET A 14 -1.46 7.52 -10.79
N LEU A 15 -2.38 8.47 -10.95
CA LEU A 15 -3.58 8.55 -10.12
C LEU A 15 -4.51 7.34 -10.31
N ALA A 16 -4.57 6.77 -11.52
CA ALA A 16 -5.33 5.54 -11.78
C ALA A 16 -4.84 4.33 -10.95
N ARG A 17 -3.59 4.36 -10.47
CA ARG A 17 -2.99 3.29 -9.65
C ARG A 17 -2.79 3.67 -8.19
N VAL A 18 -3.21 4.86 -7.78
CA VAL A 18 -2.98 5.37 -6.43
C VAL A 18 -3.56 4.45 -5.35
N HIS A 19 -4.71 3.83 -5.62
CA HIS A 19 -5.33 2.87 -4.69
C HIS A 19 -4.52 1.58 -4.56
N GLN A 20 -4.07 0.99 -5.67
CA GLN A 20 -3.21 -0.20 -5.66
C GLN A 20 -1.91 0.07 -4.91
N PHE A 21 -1.36 1.27 -5.06
CA PHE A 21 -0.20 1.72 -4.28
C PHE A 21 -0.52 1.86 -2.78
N LEU A 22 -1.65 2.48 -2.42
CA LEU A 22 -2.11 2.61 -1.03
C LEU A 22 -2.37 1.24 -0.39
N ASP A 23 -2.86 0.27 -1.16
CA ASP A 23 -3.16 -1.11 -0.73
C ASP A 23 -1.95 -2.04 -0.76
N GLN A 24 -0.79 -1.56 -1.23
CA GLN A 24 0.45 -2.35 -1.39
C GLN A 24 0.28 -3.54 -2.34
N GLU A 25 -0.53 -3.38 -3.37
CA GLU A 25 -0.82 -4.39 -4.39
C GLU A 25 0.10 -4.29 -5.63
N LEU A 26 0.99 -3.30 -5.65
CA LEU A 26 1.95 -3.09 -6.72
C LEU A 26 3.28 -3.78 -6.43
N ASP A 27 4.00 -4.15 -7.48
CA ASP A 27 5.38 -4.59 -7.36
C ASP A 27 6.30 -3.43 -6.95
N SER A 28 7.53 -3.77 -6.56
CA SER A 28 8.49 -2.78 -6.07
C SER A 28 8.82 -1.70 -7.10
N ALA A 29 8.93 -2.06 -8.38
CA ALA A 29 9.31 -1.10 -9.42
C ALA A 29 8.19 -0.08 -9.65
N SER A 30 6.94 -0.55 -9.81
CA SER A 30 5.76 0.33 -9.95
C SER A 30 5.55 1.23 -8.73
N SER A 31 5.83 0.71 -7.53
CA SER A 31 5.74 1.47 -6.29
C SER A 31 6.78 2.59 -6.22
N ASP A 32 8.00 2.33 -6.70
CA ASP A 32 9.07 3.32 -6.73
C ASP A 32 8.81 4.42 -7.76
N GLU A 33 8.26 4.07 -8.92
CA GLU A 33 7.83 5.04 -9.94
C GLU A 33 6.78 6.01 -9.41
N ILE A 34 5.74 5.51 -8.74
CA ILE A 34 4.70 6.34 -8.13
C ILE A 34 5.31 7.26 -7.07
N ARG A 35 6.19 6.73 -6.22
CA ARG A 35 6.87 7.53 -5.18
C ARG A 35 7.71 8.66 -5.78
N ALA A 36 8.47 8.36 -6.84
CA ALA A 36 9.26 9.37 -7.54
C ALA A 36 8.38 10.48 -8.14
N HIS A 37 7.22 10.11 -8.70
CA HIS A 37 6.26 11.10 -9.23
C HIS A 37 5.64 11.96 -8.12
N LEU A 38 5.22 11.38 -7.00
CA LEU A 38 4.65 12.14 -5.88
C LEU A 38 5.66 13.14 -5.29
N VAL A 39 6.96 12.82 -5.31
CA VAL A 39 8.02 13.76 -4.89
C VAL A 39 8.22 14.89 -5.91
N ALA A 40 8.04 14.61 -7.21
CA ALA A 40 8.25 15.58 -8.27
C ALA A 40 7.00 16.42 -8.62
N CYS A 41 5.81 15.99 -8.20
CA CYS A 41 4.52 16.52 -8.63
C CYS A 41 3.60 16.83 -7.44
N GLU A 42 3.71 18.06 -6.93
CA GLU A 42 2.87 18.60 -5.85
C GLU A 42 1.35 18.38 -6.04
N PRO A 43 0.75 18.62 -7.23
CA PRO A 43 -0.70 18.42 -7.39
C PRO A 43 -1.12 16.95 -7.33
N CYS A 44 -0.23 16.00 -7.65
CA CYS A 44 -0.52 14.58 -7.44
C CYS A 44 -0.35 14.18 -5.97
N LEU A 45 0.58 14.82 -5.24
CA LEU A 45 0.73 14.63 -3.80
C LEU A 45 -0.53 15.08 -3.04
N ASP A 46 -1.07 16.26 -3.37
CA ASP A 46 -2.32 16.75 -2.76
C ASP A 46 -3.48 15.77 -2.96
N ARG A 47 -3.61 15.21 -4.16
CA ARG A 47 -4.64 14.21 -4.47
C ARG A 47 -4.40 12.92 -3.69
N TYR A 48 -3.15 12.45 -3.63
CA TYR A 48 -2.76 11.28 -2.85
C TYR A 48 -3.13 11.42 -1.37
N ASP A 49 -2.87 12.57 -0.77
CA ASP A 49 -3.16 12.83 0.64
C ASP A 49 -4.67 12.78 0.93
N VAL A 50 -5.50 13.29 0.00
CA VAL A 50 -6.96 13.16 0.08
C VAL A 50 -7.37 11.69 0.06
N GLU A 51 -6.87 10.91 -0.90
CA GLU A 51 -7.20 9.47 -1.00
C GLU A 51 -6.76 8.69 0.24
N GLN A 52 -5.59 9.02 0.79
CA GLN A 52 -5.10 8.42 2.04
C GLN A 52 -6.03 8.78 3.22
N ALA A 53 -6.47 10.04 3.32
CA ALA A 53 -7.39 10.48 4.36
C ALA A 53 -8.76 9.77 4.26
N VAL A 54 -9.28 9.62 3.03
CA VAL A 54 -10.53 8.87 2.76
C VAL A 54 -10.36 7.41 3.17
N LYS A 55 -9.28 6.74 2.76
CA LYS A 55 -9.00 5.35 3.14
C LYS A 55 -8.90 5.18 4.65
N SER A 56 -8.23 6.11 5.34
CA SER A 56 -8.13 6.13 6.81
C SER A 56 -9.50 6.28 7.47
N LEU A 57 -10.35 7.16 6.95
CA LEU A 57 -11.72 7.36 7.45
C LEU A 57 -12.57 6.10 7.26
N VAL A 58 -12.54 5.48 6.08
CA VAL A 58 -13.26 4.23 5.80
C VAL A 58 -12.81 3.11 6.73
N ASN A 59 -11.50 2.95 6.93
CA ASN A 59 -10.98 1.94 7.84
C ASN A 59 -11.45 2.14 9.29
N ARG A 60 -11.58 3.40 9.74
CA ARG A 60 -12.09 3.72 11.09
C ARG A 60 -13.59 3.48 11.23
N CYS A 61 -14.38 3.83 10.21
CA CYS A 61 -15.84 3.73 10.27
C CYS A 61 -16.35 2.31 9.98
N CYS A 62 -15.65 1.56 9.12
CA CYS A 62 -16.13 0.29 8.56
C CYS A 62 -15.19 -0.90 8.85
N GLY A 63 -13.95 -0.67 9.32
CA GLY A 63 -12.99 -1.74 9.66
C GLY A 63 -13.12 -2.28 11.10
N GLY A 64 -14.20 -1.91 11.80
CA GLY A 64 -14.40 -2.15 13.23
C GLY A 64 -14.88 -3.55 13.64
N ASP A 65 -15.21 -4.43 12.68
CA ASP A 65 -15.56 -5.81 13.00
C ASP A 65 -14.30 -6.56 13.43
N LYS A 66 -14.04 -6.54 14.74
CA LYS A 66 -12.96 -7.29 15.36
C LYS A 66 -13.13 -8.75 14.99
N ALA A 67 -12.15 -9.29 14.27
CA ALA A 67 -12.07 -10.71 13.99
C ALA A 67 -12.28 -11.52 15.29
N PRO A 68 -13.12 -12.57 15.29
CA PRO A 68 -13.35 -13.39 16.47
C PRO A 68 -12.02 -13.87 17.06
N SER A 69 -11.89 -13.82 18.39
CA SER A 69 -10.66 -14.20 19.10
C SER A 69 -10.17 -15.61 18.76
N ALA A 70 -11.11 -16.53 18.48
CA ALA A 70 -10.83 -17.87 18.01
C ALA A 70 -10.08 -17.89 16.67
N LEU A 71 -10.49 -17.07 15.70
CA LEU A 71 -9.82 -16.96 14.40
C LEU A 71 -8.41 -16.38 14.57
N ARG A 72 -8.28 -15.32 15.36
CA ARG A 72 -6.98 -14.70 15.65
C ARG A 72 -6.01 -15.69 16.29
N THR A 73 -6.48 -16.47 17.27
CA THR A 73 -5.66 -17.50 17.94
C THR A 73 -5.20 -18.56 16.96
N LYS A 74 -6.11 -19.03 16.08
CA LYS A 74 -5.79 -20.01 15.04
C LYS A 74 -4.73 -19.49 14.06
N VAL A 75 -4.90 -18.27 13.55
CA VAL A 75 -3.95 -17.65 12.60
C VAL A 75 -2.57 -17.48 13.23
N LEU A 76 -2.49 -16.98 14.47
CA LEU A 76 -1.20 -16.82 15.16
C LEU A 76 -0.52 -18.17 15.40
N GLY A 77 -1.26 -19.22 15.76
CA GLY A 77 -0.71 -20.57 15.91
C GLY A 77 -0.17 -21.13 14.59
N GLN A 78 -0.88 -20.93 13.48
CA GLN A 78 -0.44 -21.35 12.15
C GLN A 78 0.81 -20.57 11.69
N LEU A 79 0.86 -19.27 11.94
CA LEU A 79 2.02 -18.45 11.62
C LEU A 79 3.27 -18.89 12.40
N ALA A 80 3.13 -19.14 13.71
CA ALA A 80 4.23 -19.62 14.54
C ALA A 80 4.74 -20.99 14.06
N ALA A 81 3.84 -21.90 13.69
CA ALA A 81 4.22 -23.20 13.13
C ALA A 81 4.98 -23.06 11.80
N ALA A 82 4.50 -22.20 10.90
CA ALA A 82 5.15 -21.92 9.61
C ALA A 82 6.56 -21.33 9.79
N GLN A 83 6.73 -20.42 10.77
CA GLN A 83 8.04 -19.85 11.10
C GLN A 83 9.00 -20.87 11.68
N ALA A 84 8.52 -21.78 12.54
CA ALA A 84 9.33 -22.86 13.08
C ALA A 84 9.79 -23.84 12.00
N THR A 85 8.93 -24.19 11.04
CA THR A 85 9.32 -25.01 9.89
C THR A 85 10.30 -24.29 8.96
N ALA A 86 10.15 -22.97 8.77
CA ALA A 86 11.07 -22.18 7.95
C ALA A 86 12.48 -22.14 8.57
N HIS A 87 12.59 -21.95 9.89
CA HIS A 87 13.89 -21.95 10.59
C HIS A 87 14.53 -23.34 10.63
N ALA A 88 13.76 -24.40 10.86
CA ALA A 88 14.27 -25.77 10.88
C ALA A 88 14.80 -26.27 9.51
N GLN A 89 14.50 -25.56 8.41
CA GLN A 89 15.05 -25.82 7.07
C GLN A 89 16.25 -24.94 6.72
N GLN A 90 16.65 -24.03 7.60
CA GLN A 90 17.83 -23.17 7.45
C GLN A 90 19.05 -23.66 8.24
N ASP A 91 18.87 -24.64 9.14
CA ASP A 91 19.93 -25.41 9.83
C ASP A 91 20.22 -26.73 9.10
#